data_AF-A0A4Y7U1J9-F1
#
_entry.id   AF-A0A4Y7U1J9-F1
#
_cell.length_a   1.000
_cell.length_b   1.000
_cell.length_c   1.000
_cell.angle_alpha   90.00
_cell.angle_beta   90.00
_cell.angle_gamma   90.00
#
_symmetry.space_group_name_H-M   'P 1'
#
loop_
_entity.id
_entity.type
_entity.pdbx_description
1 polymer ?
#
loop_
_entity_poly.entity_id
_entity_poly.type
_entity_poly.pdbx_seq_one_letter_code
_entity_poly.pdbx_strand_id
1 'polypeptide(L)'
;FLERQKHEIVHFHLHNNPFYNELTGSKIVQQWEDLPVLNKQNLQKPLQERLSKGYTSKNVYVNKTSGSSGTPFVFAKDKYSHALTWASNIMR
;
A
#
# COMPACT_ATOMS: atom_id res chain seq x y z
N PHE A 1 -18.20 2.03 12.62
CA PHE A 1 -17.67 1.15 11.55
C PHE A 1 -16.43 1.74 10.88
N LEU A 2 -16.52 2.92 10.23
CA LEU A 2 -15.41 3.54 9.48
C LEU A 2 -14.13 3.76 10.30
N GLU A 3 -14.25 4.37 11.49
CA GLU A 3 -13.09 4.62 12.36
C GLU A 3 -12.37 3.33 12.78
N ARG A 4 -13.13 2.26 13.06
CA ARG A 4 -12.55 0.95 13.36
C ARG A 4 -11.73 0.41 12.18
N GLN A 5 -12.27 0.47 10.96
CA GLN A 5 -11.53 0.02 9.77
C GLN A 5 -10.26 0.84 9.54
N LYS A 6 -10.30 2.16 9.75
CA LYS A 6 -9.12 3.03 9.68
C LYS A 6 -8.04 2.58 10.66
N HIS A 7 -8.40 2.38 11.93
CA HIS A 7 -7.47 1.91 12.95
C HIS A 7 -6.88 0.53 12.62
N GLU A 8 -7.71 -0.42 12.16
CA GLU A 8 -7.25 -1.76 11.75
C GLU A 8 -6.22 -1.69 10.62
N ILE A 9 -6.44 -0.86 9.60
CA ILE A 9 -5.52 -0.67 8.47
C ILE A 9 -4.18 -0.08 8.93
N VAL A 10 -4.23 0.99 9.73
CA VAL A 10 -3.03 1.66 10.24
C VAL A 10 -2.24 0.71 11.13
N HIS A 11 -2.91 0.06 12.08
CA HIS A 11 -2.29 -0.89 12.99
C HIS A 11 -1.61 -2.04 12.22
N PHE A 12 -2.29 -2.60 11.21
CA PHE A 12 -1.70 -3.66 10.39
C PHE A 12 -0.41 -3.18 9.71
N HIS A 13 -0.43 -2.02 9.05
CA HIS A 13 0.72 -1.53 8.29
C HIS A 13 1.89 -1.10 9.17
N LEU A 14 1.65 -0.50 10.34
CA LEU A 14 2.72 -0.15 11.28
C LEU A 14 3.50 -1.37 11.76
N HIS A 15 2.84 -2.53 11.91
CA HIS A 15 3.47 -3.77 12.37
C HIS A 15 4.07 -4.63 11.24
N ASN A 16 3.46 -4.57 10.05
CA ASN A 16 3.75 -5.52 8.97
C ASN A 16 4.40 -4.88 7.74
N ASN A 17 4.45 -3.56 7.62
CA ASN A 17 5.02 -2.88 6.46
C ASN A 17 6.20 -1.98 6.87
N PRO A 18 7.45 -2.38 6.61
CA PRO A 18 8.63 -1.58 6.96
C PRO A 18 8.59 -0.17 6.40
N PHE A 19 8.09 0.02 5.18
CA PHE A 19 7.97 1.35 4.56
C PHE A 19 7.05 2.29 5.36
N TYR A 20 5.87 1.81 5.78
CA TYR A 20 4.95 2.66 6.55
C TYR A 20 5.45 2.91 7.96
N ASN A 21 6.12 1.93 8.58
CA ASN A 21 6.76 2.08 9.87
C ASN A 21 7.88 3.16 9.84
N GLU A 22 8.76 3.09 8.82
CA GLU A 22 9.81 4.09 8.60
C GLU A 22 9.22 5.48 8.34
N LEU A 23 8.17 5.56 7.52
CA LEU A 23 7.50 6.81 7.17
C LEU A 23 6.90 7.52 8.39
N THR A 24 6.33 6.78 9.34
CA THR A 24 5.81 7.34 10.59
C THR A 24 6.90 7.68 11.60
N GLY A 25 8.08 7.05 11.48
CA GLY A 25 9.22 7.23 12.38
C GLY A 25 8.86 6.88 13.83
N SER A 26 9.44 7.63 14.78
CA SER A 26 9.21 7.43 16.22
C SER A 26 7.92 8.09 16.75
N LYS A 27 7.05 8.59 15.87
CA LYS A 27 5.81 9.28 16.30
C LYS A 27 4.81 8.26 16.84
N ILE A 28 4.25 8.56 18.00
CA ILE A 28 3.08 7.83 18.50
C ILE A 28 1.88 8.28 17.68
N VAL A 29 1.32 7.37 16.87
CA VAL A 29 0.09 7.62 16.12
C VAL A 29 -1.10 7.35 17.03
N GLN A 30 -1.71 8.40 17.57
CA GLN A 30 -2.91 8.29 18.41
C GLN A 30 -4.18 8.66 17.64
N GLN A 31 -4.07 9.68 16.79
CA GLN A 31 -5.13 10.22 15.97
C GLN A 31 -4.80 10.05 14.48
N TRP A 32 -5.82 10.13 13.63
CA TRP A 32 -5.63 9.98 12.18
C TRP A 32 -4.76 11.10 11.60
N GLU A 33 -4.87 12.29 12.19
CA GLU A 33 -4.17 13.52 11.82
C GLU A 33 -2.67 13.46 12.15
N ASP A 34 -2.24 12.52 13.00
CA ASP A 34 -0.82 12.30 13.31
C ASP A 34 -0.06 11.64 12.15
N LEU A 35 -0.79 11.01 11.22
CA LEU A 35 -0.21 10.30 10.08
C LEU A 35 0.38 11.28 9.06
N PRO A 36 1.60 11.00 8.54
CA PRO A 36 2.18 11.81 7.49
C PRO A 36 1.38 11.68 6.19
N VAL A 37 1.20 12.80 5.50
CA VAL A 37 0.58 12.81 4.17
C VAL A 37 1.54 12.22 3.15
N LEU A 38 1.13 11.12 2.51
CA LEU A 38 1.89 10.50 1.43
C LEU A 38 1.95 11.40 0.19
N ASN A 39 3.15 11.54 -0.36
CA ASN A 39 3.37 12.13 -1.66
C ASN A 39 3.97 11.10 -2.64
N LYS A 40 4.02 11.46 -3.93
CA LYS A 40 4.54 10.57 -4.97
C LYS A 40 5.99 10.17 -4.73
N GLN A 41 6.83 11.07 -4.20
CA GLN A 41 8.25 10.81 -3.95
C GLN A 41 8.45 9.75 -2.88
N ASN A 42 7.61 9.73 -1.82
CA ASN A 42 7.67 8.67 -0.81
C ASN A 42 7.55 7.27 -1.44
N LEU A 43 6.73 7.14 -2.49
CA LEU A 43 6.47 5.87 -3.14
C LEU A 43 7.42 5.57 -4.32
N GLN A 44 8.30 6.51 -4.69
CA GLN A 44 9.39 6.29 -5.66
C GLN A 44 10.55 5.51 -5.01
N LYS A 45 10.21 4.37 -4.42
CA LYS A 45 11.16 3.38 -3.89
C LYS A 45 10.91 2.02 -4.56
N PRO A 46 11.91 1.13 -4.62
CA PRO A 46 11.75 -0.23 -5.12
C PRO A 46 10.51 -0.91 -4.53
N LEU A 47 9.77 -1.66 -5.37
CA LEU A 47 8.51 -2.28 -4.94
C LEU A 47 8.72 -3.18 -3.72
N GLN A 48 9.83 -3.93 -3.69
CA GLN A 48 10.15 -4.86 -2.60
C GLN A 48 10.23 -4.19 -1.23
N GLU A 49 10.69 -2.94 -1.16
CA GLU A 49 10.78 -2.17 0.08
C GLU A 49 9.41 -1.71 0.59
N ARG A 50 8.40 -1.70 -0.29
CA ARG A 50 7.03 -1.26 0.02
C ARG A 50 6.08 -2.41 0.33
N LEU A 51 6.50 -3.66 0.13
CA LEU A 51 5.67 -4.84 0.40
C LEU A 51 5.60 -5.12 1.91
N SER A 52 4.43 -5.53 2.37
CA SER A 52 4.25 -6.01 3.75
C SER A 52 4.85 -7.40 3.93
N LYS A 53 5.19 -7.76 5.18
CA LYS A 53 5.68 -9.09 5.57
C LYS A 53 4.78 -10.20 5.00
N GLY A 54 5.41 -11.25 4.48
CA GLY A 54 4.72 -12.37 3.81
C GLY A 54 4.47 -12.16 2.31
N TYR A 55 4.59 -10.94 1.80
CA TYR A 55 4.48 -10.66 0.36
C TYR A 55 5.86 -10.52 -0.29
N THR A 56 5.97 -11.04 -1.51
CA THR A 56 7.15 -10.99 -2.35
C THR A 56 6.73 -10.72 -3.78
N SER A 57 7.64 -10.23 -4.63
CA SER A 57 7.38 -10.05 -6.06
C SER A 57 6.94 -11.33 -6.79
N LYS A 58 7.20 -12.51 -6.21
CA LYS A 58 6.81 -13.82 -6.75
C LYS A 58 5.38 -14.23 -6.40
N ASN A 59 4.83 -13.74 -5.29
CA ASN A 59 3.50 -14.15 -4.80
C ASN A 59 2.41 -13.08 -4.93
N VAL A 60 2.75 -11.91 -5.47
CA VAL A 60 1.80 -10.83 -5.79
C VAL A 60 1.68 -10.63 -7.30
N TYR A 61 0.55 -10.07 -7.73
CA TYR A 61 0.42 -9.49 -9.06
C TYR A 61 1.13 -8.13 -9.08
N VAL A 62 1.99 -7.88 -10.06
CA VAL A 62 2.71 -6.61 -10.24
C VAL A 62 2.32 -5.99 -11.56
N ASN A 63 2.04 -4.69 -11.56
CA ASN A 63 1.83 -3.92 -12.78
C ASN A 63 2.29 -2.47 -12.58
N LYS A 64 2.25 -1.67 -13.65
CA LYS A 64 2.62 -0.25 -13.66
C LYS A 64 1.52 0.58 -14.29
N THR A 65 1.36 1.81 -13.83
CA THR A 65 0.53 2.81 -14.51
C THR A 65 1.42 3.74 -15.34
N SER A 66 1.01 4.04 -16.58
CA SER A 66 1.61 5.09 -17.41
C SER A 66 1.09 6.44 -16.92
N GLY A 67 1.69 6.95 -15.86
CA GLY A 67 1.37 8.28 -15.34
C GLY A 67 1.82 9.38 -16.32
N SER A 68 1.11 10.51 -16.30
CA SER A 68 1.43 11.70 -17.11
C SER A 68 2.78 12.35 -16.76
N SER A 69 3.41 11.96 -15.64
CA SER A 69 4.69 12.49 -15.16
C SER A 69 5.93 11.83 -15.80
N GLY A 70 5.76 10.98 -16.82
CA GLY A 70 6.87 10.30 -17.52
C GLY A 70 7.57 9.20 -16.73
N THR A 71 7.35 9.11 -15.41
CA THR A 71 7.86 8.02 -14.54
C THR A 71 6.74 7.03 -14.23
N PRO A 72 6.82 5.77 -14.69
CA PRO A 72 5.81 4.76 -14.39
C PRO A 72 5.72 4.46 -12.90
N PHE A 73 4.49 4.34 -12.38
CA PHE A 73 4.27 3.97 -10.99
C PHE A 73 4.00 2.46 -10.88
N VAL A 74 4.92 1.73 -10.24
CA VAL A 74 4.82 0.28 -10.05
C VAL A 74 4.04 -0.02 -8.77
N PHE A 75 3.03 -0.89 -8.86
CA PHE A 75 2.20 -1.31 -7.74
C PHE A 75 2.04 -2.83 -7.70
N ALA A 76 1.59 -3.33 -6.55
CA ALA A 76 1.27 -4.74 -6.34
C ALA A 76 -0.16 -4.93 -5.82
N LYS A 77 -0.74 -6.09 -6.12
CA LYS A 77 -1.96 -6.61 -5.50
C LYS A 77 -1.73 -8.06 -5.08
N ASP A 78 -2.29 -8.51 -3.97
CA ASP A 78 -2.37 -9.95 -3.74
C ASP A 78 -3.23 -10.60 -4.84
N LYS A 79 -3.00 -11.90 -5.09
CA LYS A 79 -3.64 -12.62 -6.21
C LYS A 79 -5.15 -12.69 -6.06
N TYR A 80 -5.66 -12.79 -4.83
CA TYR A 80 -7.09 -12.89 -4.58
C TYR A 80 -7.78 -11.55 -4.88
N SER A 81 -7.26 -10.43 -4.38
CA SER A 81 -7.76 -9.09 -4.71
C SER A 81 -7.66 -8.78 -6.21
N HIS A 82 -6.62 -9.28 -6.88
CA HIS A 82 -6.51 -9.17 -8.33
C HIS A 82 -7.64 -9.93 -9.05
N ALA A 83 -7.92 -11.17 -8.65
CA ALA A 83 -9.03 -11.97 -9.19
C ALA A 83 -10.39 -11.30 -8.93
N LEU A 84 -10.62 -10.78 -7.72
CA LEU A 84 -11.84 -10.03 -7.40
C LEU A 84 -12.02 -8.79 -8.28
N THR A 85 -10.93 -8.07 -8.58
CA THR A 85 -10.98 -6.92 -9.51
C THR A 85 -11.46 -7.37 -10.89
N TRP A 86 -10.94 -8.48 -11.42
CA TRP A 86 -11.38 -9.02 -12.71
C TRP A 86 -12.83 -9.45 -12.70
N ALA A 87 -13.25 -10.20 -11.68
CA ALA A 87 -14.65 -10.62 -11.55
C ALA A 87 -15.58 -9.40 -11.54
N SER A 88 -15.26 -8.37 -10.75
CA SER A 88 -16.05 -7.14 -10.68
C SER A 88 -16.11 -6.39 -12.02
N ASN A 89 -15.04 -6.40 -12.81
CA ASN A 89 -15.01 -5.72 -14.11
C ASN A 89 -15.76 -6.51 -15.19
N ILE A 90 -15.74 -7.84 -15.14
CA ILE A 90 -16.45 -8.68 -16.11
C ILE A 90 -17.97 -8.63 -15.87
N MET A 91 -18.39 -8.48 -14.60
CA MET A 91 -19.80 -8.36 -14.23
C MET A 91 -20.38 -6.95 -14.43
N ARG A 92 -19.59 -6.01 -14.96
CA ARG A 92 -19.96 -4.61 -15.14
C ARG A 92 -20.32 -4.33 -16.59
#